data_AF-A0A951CCQ5-F1
#
_entry.id   AF-A0A951CCQ5-F1
#
_cell.length_a   1.000
_cell.length_b   1.000
_cell.length_c   1.000
_cell.angle_alpha   90.00
_cell.angle_beta   90.00
_cell.angle_gamma   90.00
#
_symmetry.space_group_name_H-M   'P 1'
#
loop_
_entity.id
_entity.type
_entity.pdbx_description
1 polymer ?
#
loop_
_entity_poly.entity_id
_entity_poly.type
_entity_poly.pdbx_seq_one_letter_code
_entity_poly.pdbx_strand_id
1 'polypeptide(L)' 'MTSFSPNPNVDRYYVAYLSDDPSKEPIAVGYSITGTMADAAERTCRSRNDFEVQEITRKRFERLKSFV' A
#
# COMPACT_ATOMS: atom_id res chain seq x y z
N MET A 1 -5.36 30.61 -18.14
CA MET A 1 -4.97 29.19 -17.96
C MET A 1 -5.10 28.86 -16.50
N THR A 2 -6.17 28.20 -16.10
CA THR A 2 -6.42 27.83 -14.70
C THR A 2 -5.48 26.67 -14.36
N SER A 3 -4.43 26.97 -13.60
CA SER A 3 -3.48 25.97 -13.12
C SER A 3 -4.21 25.00 -12.20
N PHE A 4 -4.39 23.75 -12.65
CA PHE A 4 -4.73 22.64 -11.77
C PHE A 4 -3.51 22.37 -10.88
N SER A 5 -3.40 23.07 -9.76
CA SER A 5 -2.53 22.62 -8.68
C SER A 5 -3.17 21.35 -8.11
N PRO A 6 -2.62 20.14 -8.31
CA PRO A 6 -3.13 18.98 -7.60
C PRO A 6 -2.97 19.28 -6.12
N ASN A 7 -4.09 19.35 -5.42
CA ASN A 7 -4.14 19.61 -3.99
C ASN A 7 -3.23 18.57 -3.30
N PRO A 8 -2.10 18.95 -2.66
CA PRO A 8 -1.08 17.99 -2.23
C PRO A 8 -1.53 17.08 -1.07
N ASN A 9 -2.74 17.30 -0.53
CA ASN A 9 -3.25 16.67 0.69
C ASN A 9 -4.35 15.62 0.44
N VAL A 10 -4.37 14.96 -0.72
CA VAL A 10 -5.17 13.73 -0.81
C VAL A 10 -4.34 12.66 -0.11
N ASP A 11 -4.67 12.36 1.16
CA ASP A 11 -4.08 11.23 1.86
C ASP A 11 -4.31 9.98 1.00
N ARG A 12 -3.24 9.50 0.35
CA ARG A 12 -3.27 8.24 -0.40
C ARG A 12 -2.81 7.13 0.52
N TYR A 13 -3.57 6.05 0.51
CA TYR A 13 -3.29 4.89 1.33
C TYR A 13 -3.07 3.70 0.42
N TYR A 14 -2.09 2.89 0.79
CA TYR A 14 -1.65 1.75 0.00
C TYR A 14 -1.61 0.50 0.86
N VAL A 15 -1.80 -0.63 0.22
CA VAL A 15 -1.65 -1.97 0.79
C VAL A 15 -0.82 -2.82 -0.16
N ALA A 16 0.09 -3.60 0.40
CA ALA A 16 0.87 -4.60 -0.33
C ALA A 16 0.29 -6.00 -0.11
N TYR A 17 0.23 -6.74 -1.21
CA TYR A 17 -0.16 -8.15 -1.28
C TYR A 17 0.95 -8.93 -1.96
N LEU A 18 1.06 -10.23 -1.67
CA LEU A 18 1.87 -11.12 -2.50
C LEU A 18 1.22 -11.29 -3.87
N SER A 19 2.00 -11.17 -4.93
CA SER A 19 1.52 -11.33 -6.31
C SER A 19 1.13 -12.79 -6.62
N ASP A 20 1.74 -13.76 -5.94
CA ASP A 20 1.44 -15.19 -6.11
C ASP A 20 0.32 -15.70 -5.17
N ASP A 21 -0.12 -14.89 -4.21
CA ASP A 21 -1.11 -15.31 -3.23
C ASP A 21 -2.55 -15.18 -3.77
N PRO A 22 -3.27 -16.30 -4.00
CA PRO A 22 -4.66 -16.25 -4.45
C PRO A 22 -5.61 -15.69 -3.38
N SER A 23 -5.23 -15.72 -2.10
CA SER A 23 -6.03 -15.19 -0.99
C SER A 23 -5.95 -13.67 -0.87
N LYS A 24 -4.93 -13.05 -1.51
CA LYS A 24 -4.59 -11.63 -1.40
C LYS A 24 -4.58 -11.15 0.04
N GLU A 25 -3.84 -11.86 0.90
CA GLU A 25 -3.66 -11.46 2.29
C GLU A 25 -2.83 -10.17 2.37
N PRO A 26 -3.32 -9.14 3.09
CA PRO A 26 -2.61 -7.88 3.24
C PRO A 26 -1.37 -8.07 4.13
N ILE A 27 -0.22 -7.64 3.64
CA ILE A 27 1.08 -7.85 4.31
C ILE A 27 1.58 -6.58 4.99
N ALA A 28 1.39 -5.44 4.34
CA ALA A 28 1.75 -4.13 4.85
C ALA A 28 0.80 -3.07 4.32
N VAL A 29 0.68 -1.97 5.06
CA VAL A 29 -0.06 -0.77 4.64
C VAL A 29 0.80 0.47 4.84
N GLY A 30 0.64 1.48 3.99
CA GLY A 30 1.36 2.74 4.17
C GLY A 30 0.80 3.90 3.34
N TYR A 31 1.50 5.03 3.39
CA TYR A 31 1.10 6.28 2.72
C TYR A 31 1.81 6.49 1.38
N SER A 32 2.69 5.57 0.97
CA SER A 32 3.38 5.60 -0.31
C SER A 32 3.60 4.20 -0.85
N ILE A 33 3.51 4.02 -2.17
CA ILE A 33 3.71 2.72 -2.84
C ILE A 33 5.07 2.13 -2.45
N THR A 34 6.14 2.93 -2.58
CA THR A 34 7.52 2.47 -2.33
C THR A 34 7.74 2.09 -0.86
N GLY A 35 7.19 2.86 0.08
CA GLY A 35 7.28 2.55 1.51
C GLY A 35 6.52 1.28 1.87
N THR A 36 5.30 1.11 1.33
CA THR A 36 4.49 -0.07 1.57
C THR A 36 5.12 -1.34 0.98
N MET A 37 5.73 -1.27 -0.22
CA MET A 37 6.50 -2.39 -0.79
C MET A 37 7.74 -2.72 0.03
N ALA A 38 8.47 -1.72 0.53
CA ALA A 38 9.66 -1.94 1.34
C ALA A 38 9.32 -2.65 2.65
N ASP A 39 8.28 -2.19 3.36
CA ASP A 39 7.80 -2.82 4.60
C ASP A 39 7.34 -4.26 4.36
N ALA A 40 6.60 -4.51 3.26
CA ALA A 40 6.18 -5.87 2.90
C ALA A 40 7.37 -6.80 2.63
N ALA A 41 8.37 -6.34 1.88
CA ALA A 41 9.57 -7.10 1.57
C ALA A 41 10.39 -7.42 2.82
N GLU A 42 10.51 -6.47 3.74
CA GLU A 42 11.19 -6.66 5.03
C GLU A 42 10.46 -7.67 5.91
N ARG A 43 9.12 -7.61 5.98
CA ARG A 43 8.30 -8.50 6.81
C ARG A 43 8.32 -9.95 6.37
N THR A 44 8.35 -10.22 5.06
CA THR A 44 8.30 -11.59 4.54
C THR A 44 9.66 -12.10 4.03
N CYS A 45 10.73 -11.30 4.15
CA CYS A 45 12.05 -11.60 3.57
C CYS A 45 12.00 -11.96 2.07
N ARG A 46 11.16 -11.28 1.28
CA ARG A 46 10.99 -11.52 -0.16
C ARG A 46 11.44 -10.33 -1.00
N SER A 47 11.52 -10.54 -2.33
CA SER A 47 11.85 -9.46 -3.25
C SER A 47 10.69 -8.49 -3.38
N ARG A 48 10.97 -7.19 -3.54
CA ARG A 48 9.93 -6.18 -3.81
C ARG A 48 9.11 -6.50 -5.06
N ASN A 49 9.68 -7.25 -6.01
CA ASN A 49 9.00 -7.67 -7.24
C ASN A 49 7.94 -8.76 -7.01
N ASP A 50 7.95 -9.40 -5.84
CA ASP A 50 6.96 -10.43 -5.49
C ASP A 50 5.66 -9.81 -4.95
N PHE A 51 5.57 -8.47 -4.88
CA PHE A 51 4.44 -7.76 -4.29
C PHE A 51 3.70 -6.90 -5.30
N GLU A 52 2.37 -6.90 -5.16
CA GLU A 52 1.48 -5.96 -5.82
C GLU A 52 1.00 -4.93 -4.80
N VAL A 53 1.02 -3.65 -5.16
CA VAL A 53 0.45 -2.58 -4.34
C VAL A 53 -0.81 -2.04 -4.96
N GLN A 54 -1.85 -1.90 -4.12
CA GLN A 54 -3.11 -1.29 -4.51
C GLN A 54 -3.38 -0.05 -3.66
N GLU A 55 -3.90 0.99 -4.30
CA GLU A 55 -4.46 2.13 -3.60
C GLU A 55 -5.78 1.73 -2.93
N ILE A 56 -5.95 2.15 -1.68
CA ILE A 56 -7.11 1.84 -0.86
C ILE A 56 -7.68 3.09 -0.21
N THR A 57 -8.94 2.98 0.22
CA THR A 57 -9.59 4.04 0.97
C THR A 57 -9.04 4.13 2.40
N ARG A 58 -9.12 5.33 3.00
CA ARG A 58 -8.80 5.54 4.42
C ARG A 58 -9.47 4.52 5.34
N LYS A 59 -10.77 4.24 5.12
CA LYS A 59 -11.52 3.28 5.95
C LYS A 59 -10.90 1.88 5.91
N ARG A 60 -10.45 1.43 4.73
CA ARG A 60 -9.77 0.14 4.59
C ARG A 60 -8.37 0.19 5.22
N PHE A 61 -7.66 1.29 5.06
CA PHE A 61 -6.34 1.50 5.67
C PHE A 61 -6.39 1.42 7.20
N GLU A 62 -7.29 2.17 7.84
CA GLU A 62 -7.46 2.15 9.31
C GLU A 62 -7.85 0.75 9.82
N ARG A 63 -8.68 0.04 9.06
CA ARG A 63 -9.03 -1.35 9.37
C ARG A 63 -7.79 -2.24 9.31
N LEU A 64 -7.06 -2.21 8.21
CA LEU A 64 -5.89 -3.07 7.97
C LEU A 64 -4.71 -2.75 8.89
N LYS A 65 -4.46 -1.47 9.18
CA LYS A 65 -3.41 -1.02 10.12
C LYS A 65 -3.56 -1.61 11.53
N SER A 66 -4.75 -2.09 11.89
CA SER A 66 -4.97 -2.78 13.15
C SER A 66 -4.62 -4.28 13.10
N PHE A 67 -4.44 -4.85 11.90
CA PHE A 67 -4.15 -6.27 11.67
C PHE A 67 -2.72 -6.54 11.19
N VAL A 68 -2.10 -5.59 10.49
CA VAL A 68 -0.72 -5.65 9.99
C VAL A 68 0.18 -4.66 10.70
#